data_AF-A0A822H572-F1
#
_entry.id   AF-A0A822H572-F1
#
_cell.length_a   1.000
_cell.length_b   1.000
_cell.length_c   1.000
_cell.angle_alpha   90.00
_cell.angle_beta   90.00
_cell.angle_gamma   90.00
#
_symmetry.space_group_name_H-M   'P 1'
#
loop_
_entity.id
_entity.type
_entity.pdbx_description
1 polymer ?
#
loop_
_entity_poly.entity_id
_entity_poly.type
_entity_poly.pdbx_seq_one_letter_code
_entity_poly.pdbx_strand_id
1 'polypeptide(L)'
;MKAKARARNNSIRTVLRGASLAKFRAENKMRQKKFRENKKQSLIDKPFPSSFKSRQSFGKALKKVNSSLPKCDLKKKVIIQHIAQSVGLVPKSTHKRTTQQLADKLKNDVHNFYLRDDVSYQLPGKRDTVVVKEDDGSKVTYQKRILFNNLRENYELFKEENKNVLLNRTSFAELRPPFVVPKAALAHRNCLCLYHENIGLLLKSIDKYVDGKFCSSLQIFTDSLVCST
;
A
#
# COMPACT_ATOMS: atom_id res chain seq x y z
N MET A 1 54.67 11.89 16.49
CA MET A 1 54.87 13.24 17.08
C MET A 1 54.91 13.30 18.61
N LYS A 2 54.00 12.67 19.37
CA LYS A 2 53.95 12.80 20.86
C LYS A 2 55.16 12.23 21.61
N ALA A 3 55.78 11.15 21.13
CA ALA A 3 56.94 10.52 21.77
C ALA A 3 58.21 11.41 21.72
N LYS A 4 58.52 11.99 20.55
CA LYS A 4 59.66 12.92 20.37
C LYS A 4 59.55 14.18 21.23
N ALA A 5 58.35 14.75 21.35
CA ALA A 5 58.12 15.93 22.20
C ALA A 5 58.29 15.64 23.70
N ARG A 6 57.88 14.44 24.15
CA ARG A 6 58.08 13.99 25.53
C ARG A 6 59.56 13.77 25.84
N ALA A 7 60.30 13.13 24.94
CA ALA A 7 61.75 12.95 25.08
C ALA A 7 62.49 14.29 25.17
N ARG A 8 62.15 15.27 24.32
CA ARG A 8 62.72 16.63 24.35
C ARG A 8 62.43 17.37 25.65
N ASN A 9 61.22 17.25 26.19
CA ASN A 9 60.88 17.89 27.47
C ASN A 9 61.58 17.22 28.65
N ASN A 10 61.82 15.90 28.58
CA ASN A 10 62.60 15.20 29.60
C ASN A 10 64.08 15.60 29.56
N SER A 11 64.69 15.73 28.39
CA SER A 11 66.09 16.16 28.28
C SER A 11 66.32 17.60 28.79
N ILE A 12 65.39 18.51 28.54
CA ILE A 12 65.44 19.88 29.09
C ILE A 12 65.30 19.87 30.62
N ARG A 13 64.46 18.97 31.16
CA ARG A 13 64.22 18.84 32.61
C ARG A 13 65.41 18.28 33.37
N THR A 14 66.23 17.43 32.75
CA THR A 14 67.44 16.86 33.37
C THR A 14 68.61 17.85 33.40
N VAL A 15 68.62 18.85 32.52
CA VAL A 15 69.70 19.86 32.40
C VAL A 15 69.48 21.07 33.31
N LEU A 16 68.23 21.45 33.59
CA LEU A 16 67.90 22.64 34.41
C LEU A 16 67.93 22.33 35.92
N ARG A 17 68.59 23.19 36.71
CA ARG A 17 68.66 23.10 38.19
C ARG A 17 68.25 24.41 38.87
N GLY A 18 67.74 24.32 40.10
CA GLY A 18 67.42 25.48 40.94
C GLY A 18 66.30 26.38 40.38
N ALA A 19 66.54 27.70 40.37
CA ALA A 19 65.54 28.72 40.00
C ALA A 19 65.05 28.62 38.55
N SER A 20 65.88 28.15 37.62
CA SER A 20 65.53 27.99 36.20
C SER A 20 64.52 26.83 35.99
N LEU A 21 64.67 25.75 36.76
CA LEU A 21 63.74 24.62 36.76
C LEU A 21 62.37 25.03 37.33
N ALA A 22 62.36 25.87 38.36
CA ALA A 22 61.14 26.41 38.95
C ALA A 22 60.37 27.30 37.95
N LYS A 23 61.07 28.21 37.24
CA LYS A 23 60.49 29.03 36.17
C LYS A 23 59.89 28.17 35.05
N PHE A 24 60.63 27.16 34.55
CA PHE A 24 60.14 26.25 33.52
C PHE A 24 58.89 25.45 33.95
N ARG A 25 58.82 25.03 35.22
CA ARG A 25 57.63 24.36 35.77
C ARG A 25 56.44 25.32 35.86
N ALA A 26 56.67 26.56 36.31
CA ALA A 26 55.64 27.58 36.42
C ALA A 26 55.06 27.95 35.04
N GLU A 27 55.91 28.18 34.04
CA GLU A 27 55.46 28.45 32.66
C GLU A 27 54.67 27.29 32.07
N ASN A 28 55.11 26.04 32.27
CA ASN A 28 54.36 24.88 31.80
C ASN A 28 53.00 24.74 32.50
N LYS A 29 52.92 25.06 33.79
CA LYS A 29 51.66 25.10 34.53
C LYS A 29 50.73 26.17 33.95
N MET A 30 51.24 27.36 33.63
CA MET A 30 50.49 28.44 32.98
C MET A 30 50.03 28.06 31.57
N ARG A 31 50.89 27.45 30.75
CA ARG A 31 50.52 26.94 29.41
C ARG A 31 49.42 25.88 29.50
N GLN A 32 49.50 24.96 30.46
CA GLN A 32 48.44 23.98 30.69
C GLN A 32 47.13 24.62 31.14
N LYS A 33 47.19 25.63 32.02
CA LYS A 33 46.01 26.37 32.48
C LYS A 33 45.32 27.08 31.31
N LYS A 34 46.07 27.84 30.51
CA LYS A 34 45.58 28.53 29.31
C LYS A 34 44.96 27.56 28.28
N PHE A 35 45.58 26.40 28.07
CA PHE A 35 45.03 25.36 27.19
C PHE A 35 43.69 24.81 27.72
N ARG A 36 43.55 24.60 29.03
CA ARG A 36 42.30 24.12 29.65
C ARG A 36 41.20 25.17 29.57
N GLU A 37 41.53 26.45 29.78
CA GLU A 37 40.61 27.59 29.65
C GLU A 37 40.11 27.74 28.21
N ASN A 38 41.01 27.78 27.22
CA ASN A 38 40.63 27.83 25.81
C ASN A 38 39.74 26.65 25.38
N LYS A 39 40.04 25.45 25.91
CA LYS A 39 39.20 24.27 25.66
C LYS A 39 37.80 24.43 26.29
N LYS A 40 37.69 25.02 27.48
CA LYS A 40 36.41 25.31 28.14
C LYS A 40 35.61 26.34 27.34
N GLN A 41 36.23 27.44 26.91
CA GLN A 41 35.60 28.45 26.03
C GLN A 41 35.06 27.82 24.73
N SER A 42 35.87 27.02 24.03
CA SER A 42 35.45 26.37 22.76
C SER A 42 34.29 25.36 22.89
N LEU A 43 33.96 24.93 24.11
CA LEU A 43 32.80 24.08 24.39
C LEU A 43 31.52 24.90 24.64
N ILE A 44 31.66 26.16 25.08
CA ILE A 44 30.56 27.09 25.35
C ILE A 44 30.07 27.73 24.04
N ASP A 45 30.98 28.06 23.12
CA ASP A 45 30.65 28.76 21.85
C ASP A 45 29.98 27.87 20.79
N LYS A 46 29.60 26.61 21.10
CA LYS A 46 28.97 25.72 20.12
C LYS A 46 27.44 25.86 20.15
N PRO A 47 26.80 26.18 19.01
CA PRO A 47 25.37 26.49 18.94
C PRO A 47 24.44 25.32 19.28
N PHE A 48 24.99 24.10 19.40
CA PHE A 48 24.29 22.94 19.93
C PHE A 48 25.14 22.31 21.03
N PRO A 49 24.66 22.24 22.28
CA PRO A 49 25.33 21.46 23.31
C PRO A 49 25.29 20.00 22.87
N SER A 50 26.43 19.49 22.41
CA SER A 50 26.62 18.06 22.19
C SER A 50 26.29 17.35 23.51
N SER A 51 25.15 16.68 23.59
CA SER A 51 24.73 15.87 24.75
C SER A 51 25.80 14.83 25.17
N PHE A 52 26.70 14.49 24.24
CA PHE A 52 27.84 13.64 24.53
C PHE A 52 28.97 14.40 25.27
N LYS A 53 29.39 13.83 26.41
CA LYS A 53 30.48 14.33 27.27
C LYS A 53 31.84 14.49 26.58
N SER A 54 32.11 13.74 25.50
CA SER A 54 33.36 13.81 24.74
C SER A 54 33.21 13.40 23.26
N ARG A 55 34.16 13.81 22.40
CA ARG A 55 34.20 13.37 21.00
C ARG A 55 34.41 11.86 20.87
N GLN A 56 35.17 11.27 21.81
CA GLN A 56 35.41 9.83 21.86
C GLN A 56 34.11 9.06 22.17
N SER A 57 33.29 9.54 23.11
CA SER A 57 32.00 8.91 23.41
C SER A 57 31.03 8.99 22.23
N PHE A 58 30.99 10.11 21.52
CA PHE A 58 30.20 10.24 20.30
C PHE A 58 30.65 9.25 19.21
N GLY A 59 31.96 9.16 18.94
CA GLY A 59 32.49 8.23 17.94
C GLY A 59 32.20 6.77 18.26
N LYS A 60 32.26 6.38 19.55
CA LYS A 60 31.87 5.03 19.99
C LYS A 60 30.38 4.76 19.77
N ALA A 61 29.51 5.71 20.10
CA ALA A 61 28.07 5.59 19.87
C ALA A 61 27.75 5.46 18.37
N LEU A 62 28.35 6.31 17.55
CA LEU A 62 28.15 6.31 16.10
C LEU A 62 28.63 5.02 15.44
N LYS A 63 29.74 4.43 15.94
CA LYS A 63 30.21 3.12 15.49
C LYS A 63 29.20 2.00 15.77
N LYS A 64 28.57 2.00 16.96
CA LYS A 64 27.53 1.03 17.31
C LYS A 64 26.30 1.15 16.39
N VAL A 65 25.83 2.37 16.15
CA VAL A 65 24.71 2.61 15.24
C VAL A 65 25.04 2.13 13.82
N ASN A 66 26.20 2.49 13.30
CA ASN A 66 26.61 2.06 11.96
C ASN A 66 26.78 0.54 11.83
N SER A 67 27.20 -0.15 12.89
CA SER A 67 27.26 -1.63 12.87
C SER A 67 25.89 -2.30 12.89
N SER A 68 24.87 -1.63 13.45
CA SER A 68 23.50 -2.15 13.51
C SER A 68 22.67 -1.84 12.26
N LEU A 69 23.12 -0.90 11.42
CA LEU A 69 22.44 -0.55 10.17
C LEU A 69 22.72 -1.59 9.06
N PRO A 70 21.78 -1.76 8.09
CA PRO A 70 22.00 -2.65 6.95
C PRO A 70 23.24 -2.26 6.12
N LYS A 71 23.91 -3.27 5.55
CA LYS A 71 25.06 -3.07 4.65
C LYS A 71 24.69 -2.33 3.36
N CYS A 72 23.50 -2.59 2.82
CA CYS A 72 23.02 -1.94 1.59
C CYS A 72 22.69 -0.46 1.82
N ASP A 73 23.28 0.43 1.03
CA ASP A 73 23.15 1.88 1.23
C ASP A 73 21.75 2.42 0.97
N LEU A 74 20.99 1.83 0.04
CA LEU A 74 19.60 2.22 -0.21
C LEU A 74 18.73 1.95 1.03
N LYS A 75 18.82 0.75 1.60
CA LYS A 75 18.10 0.37 2.83
C LYS A 75 18.52 1.25 4.01
N LYS A 76 19.82 1.55 4.11
CA LYS A 76 20.36 2.45 5.15
C LYS A 76 19.75 3.85 5.05
N LYS A 77 19.68 4.44 3.85
CA LYS A 77 19.09 5.77 3.64
C LYS A 77 17.61 5.83 4.04
N VAL A 78 16.82 4.82 3.66
CA VAL A 78 15.38 4.76 3.98
C VAL A 78 15.15 4.68 5.49
N ILE A 79 15.93 3.87 6.20
CA ILE A 79 15.84 3.74 7.66
C ILE A 79 16.24 5.04 8.34
N ILE A 80 17.34 5.66 7.94
CA ILE A 80 17.79 6.94 8.49
C ILE A 80 16.73 8.02 8.27
N GLN A 81 16.10 8.06 7.09
CA GLN A 81 15.01 8.99 6.79
C GLN A 81 13.81 8.78 7.74
N HIS A 82 13.41 7.51 7.99
CA HIS A 82 12.34 7.20 8.95
C HIS A 82 12.69 7.60 10.38
N ILE A 83 13.93 7.36 10.82
CA ILE A 83 14.41 7.77 12.15
C ILE A 83 14.45 9.30 12.24
N ALA A 84 14.89 9.99 11.20
CA ALA A 84 14.88 11.45 11.17
C ALA A 84 13.45 12.01 11.24
N GLN A 85 12.49 11.34 10.59
CA GLN A 85 11.07 11.67 10.67
C GLN A 85 10.46 11.38 12.06
N SER A 86 10.92 10.35 12.78
CA SER A 86 10.42 10.04 14.12
C SER A 86 10.92 11.03 15.18
N VAL A 87 12.15 11.52 15.02
CA VAL A 87 12.76 12.53 15.89
C VAL A 87 12.31 13.95 15.53
N GLY A 88 11.57 14.14 14.43
CA GLY A 88 11.05 15.45 14.00
C GLY A 88 12.07 16.33 13.28
N LEU A 89 13.16 15.75 12.78
CA LEU A 89 14.16 16.47 11.96
C LEU A 89 13.72 16.63 10.50
N VAL A 90 12.86 15.73 10.02
CA VAL A 90 12.34 15.74 8.64
C VAL A 90 10.82 15.60 8.71
N PRO A 91 10.04 16.38 7.94
CA PRO A 91 8.59 16.21 7.90
C PRO A 91 8.23 14.83 7.32
N LYS A 92 7.23 14.18 7.90
CA LYS A 92 6.62 12.98 7.31
C LYS A 92 5.92 13.40 6.03
N SER A 93 6.13 12.66 4.94
CA SER A 93 5.37 12.87 3.70
C SER A 93 3.90 12.63 4.00
N THR A 94 3.13 13.70 4.09
CA THR A 94 1.68 13.61 4.10
C THR A 94 1.26 13.33 2.66
N HIS A 95 1.00 12.07 2.34
CA HIS A 95 0.22 11.77 1.14
C HIS A 95 -1.11 12.50 1.31
N LYS A 96 -1.26 13.64 0.62
CA LYS A 96 -2.58 14.24 0.43
C LYS A 96 -3.38 13.20 -0.34
N ARG A 97 -4.24 12.45 0.37
CA ARG A 97 -5.31 11.71 -0.27
C ARG A 97 -6.23 12.77 -0.86
N THR A 98 -5.97 13.17 -2.09
CA THR A 98 -6.97 13.84 -2.90
C THR A 98 -8.08 12.82 -3.07
N THR A 99 -9.09 12.90 -2.21
CA THR A 99 -10.41 12.39 -2.54
C THR A 99 -10.91 13.28 -3.67
N GLN A 100 -10.42 13.05 -4.89
CA GLN A 100 -11.11 13.54 -6.08
C GLN A 100 -12.45 12.84 -6.03
N GLN A 101 -13.43 13.53 -5.45
CA GLN A 101 -14.79 13.05 -5.41
C GLN A 101 -15.19 12.85 -6.87
N LEU A 102 -15.62 11.63 -7.18
CA LEU A 102 -16.07 11.31 -8.52
C LEU A 102 -17.27 12.22 -8.84
N ALA A 103 -17.25 12.85 -10.01
CA ALA A 103 -18.34 13.73 -10.42
C ALA A 103 -19.68 12.98 -10.37
N ASP A 104 -20.71 13.60 -9.80
CA ASP A 104 -22.01 12.92 -9.60
C ASP A 104 -22.66 12.52 -10.93
N LYS A 105 -22.41 13.27 -12.00
CA LYS A 105 -22.80 12.90 -13.38
C LYS A 105 -22.31 11.50 -13.73
N LEU A 106 -21.03 11.24 -13.46
CA LEU A 106 -20.40 9.98 -13.78
C LEU A 106 -20.93 8.82 -12.91
N LYS A 107 -21.28 9.08 -11.65
CA LYS A 107 -21.96 8.09 -10.80
C LYS A 107 -23.31 7.72 -11.38
N ASN A 108 -24.07 8.73 -11.82
CA ASN A 108 -25.38 8.53 -12.44
C ASN A 108 -25.27 7.78 -13.77
N ASP A 109 -24.25 8.07 -14.58
CA ASP A 109 -24.00 7.35 -15.84
C ASP A 109 -23.73 5.86 -15.59
N VAL A 110 -22.89 5.54 -14.60
CA VAL A 110 -22.64 4.14 -14.19
C VAL A 110 -23.90 3.48 -13.63
N HIS A 111 -24.67 4.21 -12.81
CA HIS A 111 -25.93 3.72 -12.25
C HIS A 111 -26.94 3.39 -13.35
N ASN A 112 -27.09 4.29 -14.32
CA ASN A 112 -27.98 4.11 -15.47
C ASN A 112 -27.51 2.97 -16.38
N PHE A 113 -26.21 2.82 -16.60
CA PHE A 113 -25.65 1.71 -17.36
C PHE A 113 -26.07 0.36 -16.77
N TYR A 114 -25.99 0.20 -15.44
CA TYR A 114 -26.41 -1.03 -14.77
C TYR A 114 -27.92 -1.31 -14.86
N LEU A 115 -28.74 -0.27 -15.01
CA LEU A 115 -30.20 -0.39 -15.10
C LEU A 115 -30.70 -0.75 -16.50
N ARG A 116 -29.86 -0.66 -17.53
CA ARG A 116 -30.29 -1.00 -18.90
C ARG A 116 -30.65 -2.49 -19.02
N ASP A 117 -31.65 -2.76 -19.84
CA ASP A 117 -32.19 -4.11 -20.06
C ASP A 117 -31.27 -5.01 -20.90
N ASP A 118 -30.24 -4.45 -21.56
CA ASP A 118 -29.20 -5.19 -22.27
C ASP A 118 -28.01 -5.57 -21.35
N VAL A 119 -27.83 -4.86 -20.24
CA VAL A 119 -26.75 -5.11 -19.25
C VAL A 119 -27.23 -6.01 -18.11
N SER A 120 -28.47 -5.79 -17.65
CA SER A 120 -29.09 -6.58 -16.60
C SER A 120 -30.56 -6.84 -16.89
N TYR A 121 -31.12 -7.93 -16.38
CA TYR A 121 -32.55 -8.22 -16.46
C TYR A 121 -33.18 -8.26 -15.07
N GLN A 122 -34.44 -7.82 -14.98
CA GLN A 122 -35.22 -7.85 -13.75
C GLN A 122 -35.81 -9.24 -13.50
N LEU A 123 -35.70 -9.73 -12.26
CA LEU A 123 -36.34 -10.98 -11.88
C LEU A 123 -37.86 -10.78 -11.72
N PRO A 124 -38.70 -11.72 -12.14
CA PRO A 124 -40.16 -11.58 -12.06
C PRO A 124 -40.76 -11.96 -10.70
N GLY A 125 -40.01 -12.63 -9.81
CA GLY A 125 -40.56 -13.20 -8.59
C GLY A 125 -40.87 -12.16 -7.52
N LYS A 126 -42.04 -12.24 -6.86
CA LYS A 126 -42.41 -11.34 -5.74
C LYS A 126 -41.42 -11.38 -4.56
N ARG A 127 -40.74 -12.51 -4.38
CA ARG A 127 -39.69 -12.70 -3.35
C ARG A 127 -38.30 -12.24 -3.81
N ASP A 128 -38.14 -11.93 -5.09
CA ASP A 128 -36.87 -11.45 -5.66
C ASP A 128 -36.72 -9.94 -5.43
N THR A 129 -36.91 -9.49 -4.20
CA THR A 129 -36.77 -8.08 -3.81
C THR A 129 -35.58 -7.87 -2.88
N VAL A 130 -35.05 -6.65 -2.86
CA VAL A 130 -33.97 -6.20 -1.97
C VAL A 130 -34.41 -4.89 -1.31
N VAL A 131 -34.32 -4.85 0.01
CA VAL A 131 -34.54 -3.61 0.78
C VAL A 131 -33.22 -2.87 0.85
N VAL A 132 -33.20 -1.64 0.33
CA VAL A 132 -32.05 -0.74 0.35
C VAL A 132 -32.37 0.41 1.30
N LYS A 133 -31.39 0.81 2.12
CA LYS A 133 -31.48 2.02 2.93
C LYS A 133 -30.90 3.17 2.14
N GLU A 134 -31.65 4.26 2.00
CA GLU A 134 -31.17 5.48 1.36
C GLU A 134 -30.46 6.37 2.39
N ASP A 135 -29.79 7.42 1.90
CA ASP A 135 -29.02 8.34 2.74
C ASP A 135 -29.90 9.08 3.77
N ASP A 136 -31.18 9.28 3.45
CA ASP A 136 -32.19 9.88 4.33
C ASP A 136 -32.69 8.91 5.43
N GLY A 137 -32.19 7.67 5.46
CA GLY A 137 -32.60 6.63 6.40
C GLY A 137 -33.91 5.93 6.06
N SER A 138 -34.57 6.33 4.96
CA SER A 138 -35.73 5.63 4.39
C SER A 138 -35.32 4.22 3.92
N LYS A 139 -36.30 3.31 3.89
CA LYS A 139 -36.11 1.95 3.34
C LYS A 139 -36.94 1.84 2.07
N VAL A 140 -36.29 1.59 0.95
CA VAL A 140 -36.95 1.38 -0.34
C VAL A 140 -36.73 -0.05 -0.81
N THR A 141 -37.80 -0.70 -1.26
CA THR A 141 -37.78 -2.06 -1.81
C THR A 141 -37.62 -2.00 -3.31
N TYR A 142 -36.51 -2.56 -3.81
CA TYR A 142 -36.24 -2.70 -5.24
C TYR A 142 -36.38 -4.15 -5.67
N GLN A 143 -36.82 -4.38 -6.91
CA GLN A 143 -36.77 -5.70 -7.52
C GLN A 143 -35.33 -6.04 -7.90
N LYS A 144 -34.90 -7.27 -7.64
CA LYS A 144 -33.56 -7.74 -8.01
C LYS A 144 -33.39 -7.73 -9.52
N ARG A 145 -32.25 -7.21 -9.97
CA ARG A 145 -31.77 -7.34 -11.34
C ARG A 145 -30.54 -8.23 -11.37
N ILE A 146 -30.35 -8.98 -12.44
CA ILE A 146 -29.23 -9.89 -12.63
C ILE A 146 -28.41 -9.42 -13.82
N LEU A 147 -27.10 -9.28 -13.64
CA LEU A 147 -26.18 -8.99 -14.74
C LEU A 147 -26.08 -10.18 -15.70
N PHE A 148 -26.13 -9.91 -17.00
CA PHE A 148 -25.87 -10.94 -18.02
C PHE A 148 -24.40 -11.36 -18.00
N ASN A 149 -23.52 -10.36 -18.03
CA ASN A 149 -22.07 -10.51 -18.15
C ASN A 149 -21.35 -10.39 -16.81
N ASN A 150 -20.08 -10.78 -16.79
CA ASN A 150 -19.24 -10.58 -15.61
C ASN A 150 -18.96 -9.09 -15.38
N LEU A 151 -18.55 -8.75 -14.16
CA LEU A 151 -18.26 -7.36 -13.81
C LEU A 151 -17.09 -6.77 -14.62
N ARG A 152 -16.16 -7.63 -15.06
CA ARG A 152 -15.05 -7.25 -15.92
C ARG A 152 -15.52 -6.86 -17.33
N GLU A 153 -16.32 -7.72 -17.95
CA GLU A 153 -16.85 -7.51 -19.29
C GLU A 153 -17.74 -6.26 -19.33
N ASN A 154 -18.63 -6.08 -18.34
CA ASN A 154 -19.46 -4.88 -18.23
C ASN A 154 -18.64 -3.58 -18.10
N TYR A 155 -17.49 -3.62 -17.44
CA TYR A 155 -16.59 -2.47 -17.35
C TYR A 155 -15.90 -2.17 -18.69
N GLU A 156 -15.53 -3.21 -19.44
CA GLU A 156 -14.95 -3.07 -20.78
C GLU A 156 -16.00 -2.46 -21.73
N LEU A 157 -17.24 -2.96 -21.73
CA LEU A 157 -18.38 -2.38 -22.47
C LEU A 157 -18.62 -0.91 -22.11
N PHE A 158 -18.67 -0.59 -20.81
CA PHE A 158 -18.87 0.79 -20.35
C PHE A 158 -17.76 1.73 -20.85
N LYS A 159 -16.51 1.26 -20.91
CA LYS A 159 -15.37 2.04 -21.43
C LYS A 159 -15.41 2.21 -22.94
N GLU A 160 -15.90 1.21 -23.67
CA GLU A 160 -16.07 1.29 -25.12
C GLU A 160 -17.12 2.35 -25.50
N GLU A 161 -18.23 2.41 -24.75
CA GLU A 161 -19.25 3.44 -24.89
C GLU A 161 -18.76 4.82 -24.43
N ASN A 162 -17.96 4.87 -23.35
CA ASN A 162 -17.52 6.10 -22.69
C ASN A 162 -16.00 6.27 -22.68
N LYS A 163 -15.40 6.40 -23.88
CA LYS A 163 -13.94 6.45 -24.09
C LYS A 163 -13.20 7.56 -23.33
N ASN A 164 -13.90 8.63 -22.94
CA ASN A 164 -13.32 9.80 -22.27
C ASN A 164 -13.36 9.73 -20.73
N VAL A 165 -13.90 8.65 -20.17
CA VAL A 165 -14.11 8.53 -18.73
C VAL A 165 -12.93 7.82 -18.05
N LEU A 166 -12.27 8.54 -17.14
CA LEU A 166 -11.22 7.99 -16.28
C LEU A 166 -11.82 7.32 -15.05
N LEU A 167 -12.38 6.12 -15.25
CA LEU A 167 -12.83 5.25 -14.18
C LEU A 167 -11.93 4.03 -14.01
N ASN A 168 -11.71 3.67 -12.75
CA ASN A 168 -11.07 2.43 -12.36
C ASN A 168 -12.10 1.32 -12.21
N ARG A 169 -11.71 0.07 -12.51
CA ARG A 169 -12.59 -1.09 -12.43
C ARG A 169 -13.16 -1.31 -11.02
N THR A 170 -12.35 -1.09 -9.98
CA THR A 170 -12.80 -1.23 -8.59
C THR A 170 -13.86 -0.19 -8.24
N SER A 171 -13.65 1.08 -8.63
CA SER A 171 -14.62 2.15 -8.41
C SER A 171 -15.92 1.91 -9.19
N PHE A 172 -15.84 1.39 -10.42
CA PHE A 172 -17.02 0.97 -11.19
C PHE A 172 -17.81 -0.13 -10.47
N ALA A 173 -17.13 -1.14 -9.94
CA ALA A 173 -17.74 -2.23 -9.19
C ALA A 173 -18.42 -1.76 -7.88
N GLU A 174 -17.85 -0.77 -7.21
CA GLU A 174 -18.39 -0.16 -5.98
C GLU A 174 -19.63 0.70 -6.25
N LEU A 175 -19.69 1.36 -7.41
CA LEU A 175 -20.85 2.18 -7.83
C LEU A 175 -22.05 1.35 -8.28
N ARG A 176 -21.92 0.03 -8.33
CA ARG A 176 -23.02 -0.86 -8.71
C ARG A 176 -24.17 -0.76 -7.69
N PRO A 177 -25.41 -0.56 -8.14
CA PRO A 177 -26.56 -0.53 -7.25
C PRO A 177 -26.72 -1.87 -6.50
N PRO A 178 -27.08 -1.85 -5.20
CA PRO A 178 -27.13 -3.06 -4.37
C PRO A 178 -28.18 -4.09 -4.84
N PHE A 179 -29.24 -3.65 -5.52
CA PHE A 179 -30.27 -4.53 -6.09
C PHE A 179 -29.88 -5.14 -7.45
N VAL A 180 -28.77 -4.71 -8.06
CA VAL A 180 -28.20 -5.30 -9.28
C VAL A 180 -27.15 -6.33 -8.86
N VAL A 181 -27.43 -7.59 -9.09
CA VAL A 181 -26.68 -8.72 -8.53
C VAL A 181 -25.94 -9.48 -9.65
N PRO A 182 -24.71 -9.99 -9.43
CA PRO A 182 -23.98 -10.73 -10.44
C PRO A 182 -24.62 -12.11 -10.63
N LYS A 183 -24.53 -12.66 -11.84
CA LYS A 183 -25.05 -14.00 -12.17
C LYS A 183 -24.56 -15.08 -11.20
N ALA A 184 -23.32 -14.98 -10.70
CA ALA A 184 -22.76 -15.93 -9.73
C ALA A 184 -23.50 -16.02 -8.39
N ALA A 185 -24.24 -14.96 -7.99
CA ALA A 185 -25.01 -14.97 -6.76
C ALA A 185 -26.40 -15.59 -6.93
N LEU A 186 -26.80 -15.93 -8.17
CA LEU A 186 -27.87 -16.89 -8.37
C LEU A 186 -27.33 -18.26 -7.98
N ALA A 187 -27.75 -18.78 -6.83
CA ALA A 187 -27.57 -20.19 -6.49
C ALA A 187 -28.07 -21.02 -7.68
N HIS A 188 -27.16 -21.79 -8.29
CA HIS A 188 -27.27 -22.54 -9.54
C HIS A 188 -28.71 -22.72 -10.06
N ARG A 189 -29.15 -21.84 -10.97
CA ARG A 189 -30.36 -22.07 -11.77
C ARG A 189 -30.05 -23.01 -12.95
N ASN A 190 -29.53 -24.20 -12.67
CA ASN A 190 -29.85 -25.32 -13.55
C ASN A 190 -31.32 -25.64 -13.23
N CYS A 191 -32.19 -25.81 -14.23
CA CYS A 191 -33.54 -26.29 -13.93
C CYS A 191 -33.41 -27.68 -13.31
N LEU A 192 -33.70 -27.82 -12.02
CA LEU A 192 -33.83 -29.11 -11.35
C LEU A 192 -35.23 -29.69 -11.52
N CYS A 193 -35.98 -29.18 -12.50
CA CYS A 193 -37.29 -29.70 -12.82
C CYS A 193 -37.17 -31.10 -13.42
N LEU A 194 -38.12 -31.96 -13.07
CA LEU A 194 -38.17 -33.36 -13.53
C LEU A 194 -38.05 -33.45 -15.06
N TYR A 195 -38.63 -32.51 -15.81
CA TYR A 195 -38.57 -32.49 -17.27
C TYR A 195 -37.15 -32.29 -17.82
N HIS A 196 -36.40 -31.30 -17.32
CA HIS A 196 -35.04 -31.05 -17.81
C HIS A 196 -34.04 -32.08 -17.28
N GLU A 197 -34.21 -32.54 -16.03
CA GLU A 197 -33.33 -33.57 -15.46
C GLU A 197 -33.55 -34.93 -16.14
N ASN A 198 -34.81 -35.35 -16.35
CA ASN A 198 -35.10 -36.64 -16.99
C ASN A 198 -34.60 -36.68 -18.43
N ILE A 199 -34.78 -35.60 -19.21
CA ILE A 199 -34.26 -35.54 -20.57
C ILE A 199 -32.72 -35.60 -20.53
N GLY A 200 -32.07 -34.84 -19.64
CA GLY A 200 -30.63 -34.91 -19.46
C GLY A 200 -30.11 -36.32 -19.11
N LEU A 201 -30.84 -37.06 -18.27
CA LEU A 201 -30.52 -38.46 -17.93
C LEU A 201 -30.70 -39.41 -19.13
N LEU A 202 -31.77 -39.24 -19.91
CA LEU A 202 -32.00 -40.02 -21.12
C LEU A 202 -30.91 -39.78 -22.17
N LEU A 203 -30.55 -38.52 -22.42
CA LEU A 203 -29.49 -38.16 -23.36
C LEU A 203 -28.14 -38.78 -22.95
N LYS A 204 -27.78 -38.72 -21.66
CA LYS A 204 -26.58 -39.38 -21.11
C LYS A 204 -26.59 -40.90 -21.27
N SER A 205 -27.77 -41.54 -21.25
CA SER A 205 -27.88 -42.98 -21.45
C SER A 205 -27.66 -43.38 -22.92
N ILE A 206 -28.15 -42.57 -23.85
CA ILE A 206 -28.04 -42.79 -25.30
C ILE A 206 -26.61 -42.53 -25.79
N ASP A 207 -25.91 -41.54 -25.21
CA ASP A 207 -24.52 -41.18 -25.52
C ASP A 207 -23.53 -42.35 -25.34
N LYS A 208 -23.91 -43.40 -24.59
CA LYS A 208 -23.11 -44.63 -24.42
C LYS A 208 -23.19 -45.59 -25.61
N TYR A 209 -24.22 -45.48 -26.44
CA TYR A 209 -24.53 -46.44 -27.52
C TYR A 209 -24.45 -45.81 -28.91
N VAL A 210 -24.44 -44.48 -29.00
CA VAL A 210 -24.33 -43.76 -30.26
C VAL A 210 -22.95 -43.09 -30.30
N ASP A 211 -22.11 -43.54 -31.24
CA ASP A 211 -20.78 -42.97 -31.47
C ASP A 211 -20.90 -41.60 -32.14
N GLY A 212 -21.24 -40.59 -31.35
CA GLY A 212 -21.34 -39.21 -31.78
C GLY A 212 -21.59 -38.31 -30.58
N LYS A 213 -20.76 -37.26 -30.41
CA LYS A 213 -20.79 -36.31 -29.28
C LYS A 213 -22.02 -35.38 -29.30
N PHE A 214 -23.20 -35.90 -29.62
CA PHE A 214 -24.40 -35.11 -29.86
C PHE A 214 -25.16 -34.76 -28.57
N CYS A 215 -24.85 -35.37 -27.42
CA CYS A 215 -25.78 -35.36 -26.29
C CYS A 215 -25.17 -35.20 -24.89
N SER A 216 -24.01 -34.56 -24.79
CA SER A 216 -23.40 -34.27 -23.48
C SER A 216 -24.15 -33.17 -22.69
N SER A 217 -24.96 -32.34 -23.35
CA SER A 217 -25.82 -31.36 -22.69
C SER A 217 -27.12 -31.13 -23.44
N LEU A 218 -28.18 -30.77 -22.70
CA LEU A 218 -29.49 -30.43 -23.26
C LEU A 218 -29.39 -29.28 -24.28
N GLN A 219 -28.49 -28.32 -24.04
CA GLN A 219 -28.28 -27.16 -24.91
C GLN A 219 -27.79 -27.59 -26.30
N ILE A 220 -26.78 -28.48 -26.37
CA ILE A 220 -26.24 -28.98 -27.64
C ILE A 220 -27.32 -29.76 -28.42
N PHE A 221 -28.12 -30.55 -27.71
CA PHE A 221 -29.23 -31.28 -28.31
C PHE A 221 -30.29 -30.35 -28.90
N THR A 222 -30.71 -29.31 -28.16
CA THR A 222 -31.68 -28.33 -28.68
C THR A 222 -31.12 -27.56 -29.88
N ASP A 223 -29.85 -27.17 -29.82
CA ASP A 223 -29.20 -26.43 -30.91
C ASP A 223 -29.07 -27.29 -32.18
N SER A 224 -29.01 -28.62 -32.06
CA SER A 224 -29.01 -29.54 -33.21
C SER A 224 -30.39 -29.72 -33.85
N LEU A 225 -31.47 -29.50 -33.09
CA LEU A 225 -32.85 -29.71 -33.56
C LEU A 225 -33.44 -28.44 -34.17
N VAL A 226 -32.96 -27.27 -33.75
CA VAL A 226 -33.43 -25.99 -34.24
C VAL A 226 -32.59 -25.59 -35.45
N CYS A 227 -33.21 -25.38 -36.61
CA CYS A 227 -32.53 -24.78 -37.76
C CYS A 227 -32.03 -23.38 -37.37
N SER A 228 -30.76 -23.08 -37.64
CA SER A 228 -30.22 -21.72 -37.47
C SER A 228 -31.04 -20.75 -38.32
N THR A 229 -31.82 -19.91 -37.64
CA THR A 229 -32.49 -18.73 -38.22
C THR A 229 -31.49 -17.66 -38.57
#